data_AF-A0A4Q0XIX8-F1
#
_entry.id   AF-A0A4Q0XIX8-F1
#
_cell.length_a   1.000
_cell.length_b   1.000
_cell.length_c   1.000
_cell.angle_alpha   90.00
_cell.angle_beta   90.00
_cell.angle_gamma   90.00
#
_symmetry.space_group_name_H-M   'P 1'
#
loop_
_entity.id
_entity.type
_entity.pdbx_description
1 polymer ?
#
loop_
_entity_poly.entity_id
_entity_poly.type
_entity_poly.pdbx_seq_one_letter_code
_entity_poly.pdbx_strand_id
1 'polypeptide(L)'
;MNFTEYYSRILEINGQQPNLSFEQHKKMFNIIALEMRMDELNRIEYALKDPDLQRKIYQRSQSVQAQLFKLTELSHAANLLEKMIEASQRE
;
A
#
# COMPACT_ATOMS: atom_id res chain seq x y z
N MET A 1 2.89 7.08 -3.14
CA MET A 1 3.72 5.88 -3.42
C MET A 1 2.81 4.92 -4.16
N ASN A 2 3.29 4.27 -5.22
CA ASN A 2 2.50 3.31 -6.01
C ASN A 2 3.11 1.92 -5.83
N PHE A 3 3.06 1.38 -4.60
CA PHE A 3 3.67 0.07 -4.32
C PHE A 3 2.97 -1.04 -5.07
N THR A 4 1.64 -1.01 -5.14
CA THR A 4 0.84 -1.98 -5.90
C THR A 4 1.23 -2.00 -7.37
N GLU A 5 1.38 -0.83 -8.00
CA GLU A 5 1.81 -0.73 -9.40
C GLU A 5 3.22 -1.27 -9.61
N TYR A 6 4.16 -0.90 -8.73
CA TYR A 6 5.53 -1.39 -8.78
C TYR A 6 5.59 -2.92 -8.62
N TYR A 7 4.88 -3.47 -7.63
CA TYR A 7 4.85 -4.89 -7.37
C TYR A 7 4.22 -5.68 -8.54
N SER A 8 3.11 -5.20 -9.11
CA SER A 8 2.50 -5.81 -10.29
C SER A 8 3.47 -5.90 -11.48
N ARG A 9 4.24 -4.83 -11.75
CA ARG A 9 5.27 -4.84 -12.81
C ARG A 9 6.37 -5.87 -12.54
N ILE A 10 6.81 -6.00 -11.29
CA ILE A 10 7.81 -7.01 -10.91
C ILE A 10 7.28 -8.43 -11.15
N LEU A 11 6.01 -8.69 -10.83
CA LEU A 11 5.37 -9.98 -11.11
C LEU A 11 5.25 -10.25 -12.62
N GLU A 12 4.89 -9.24 -13.41
CA GLU A 12 4.80 -9.35 -14.87
C GLU A 12 6.17 -9.65 -15.52
N ILE A 13 7.23 -9.01 -15.04
CA ILE A 13 8.59 -9.18 -15.60
C ILE A 13 9.21 -10.51 -15.17
N ASN A 14 9.11 -10.87 -13.89
CA ASN A 14 9.80 -12.04 -13.34
C ASN A 14 8.96 -13.31 -13.41
N GLY A 15 7.66 -13.21 -13.65
CA GLY A 15 6.72 -14.33 -13.73
C GLY A 15 6.55 -15.11 -12.43
N GLN A 16 7.13 -14.65 -11.32
CA GLN A 16 7.14 -15.33 -10.02
C GLN A 16 7.01 -14.33 -8.88
N GLN A 17 6.31 -14.74 -7.82
CA GLN A 17 6.30 -13.98 -6.58
C GLN A 17 7.67 -14.07 -5.89
N PRO A 18 8.18 -12.97 -5.31
CA PRO A 18 9.38 -13.02 -4.51
C PRO A 18 9.19 -13.98 -3.34
N ASN A 19 10.25 -14.71 -3.00
CA ASN A 19 10.24 -15.63 -1.87
C ASN A 19 10.25 -14.83 -0.56
N LEU A 20 9.06 -14.61 0.00
CA LEU A 20 8.84 -13.81 1.21
C LEU A 20 8.36 -14.72 2.35
N SER A 21 8.71 -14.36 3.59
CA SER A 21 8.14 -15.01 4.75
C SER A 21 6.65 -14.66 4.92
N PHE A 22 5.92 -15.42 5.74
CA PHE A 22 4.49 -15.18 5.96
C PHE A 22 4.18 -13.74 6.42
N GLU A 23 4.96 -13.21 7.37
CA GLU A 23 4.75 -11.84 7.88
C GLU A 23 5.06 -10.77 6.81
N GLN A 24 5.98 -11.05 5.89
CA GLN A 24 6.27 -10.15 4.77
C GLN A 24 5.16 -10.16 3.72
N HIS A 25 4.62 -11.34 3.38
CA HIS A 25 3.42 -11.44 2.54
C HIS A 25 2.24 -10.71 3.16
N LYS A 26 2.01 -10.88 4.46
CA LYS A 26 0.98 -10.14 5.20
C LYS A 26 1.19 -8.63 5.15
N LYS A 27 2.43 -8.17 5.36
CA LYS A 27 2.78 -6.74 5.25
C LYS A 27 2.51 -6.21 3.83
N MET A 28 2.92 -6.94 2.81
CA MET A 28 2.70 -6.63 1.40
C MET A 28 1.19 -6.52 1.08
N PHE A 29 0.39 -7.52 1.45
CA PHE A 29 -1.06 -7.49 1.24
C PHE A 29 -1.74 -6.34 1.98
N ASN A 30 -1.31 -6.02 3.20
CA ASN A 30 -1.83 -4.87 3.94
C ASN A 30 -1.55 -3.55 3.23
N ILE A 31 -0.36 -3.37 2.65
CA ILE A 31 -0.02 -2.18 1.86
C ILE A 31 -0.94 -2.08 0.64
N ILE A 32 -1.09 -3.17 -0.12
CA ILE A 32 -1.96 -3.21 -1.31
C ILE A 32 -3.40 -2.86 -0.94
N ALA A 33 -3.94 -3.49 0.11
CA ALA A 33 -5.31 -3.26 0.56
C ALA A 33 -5.55 -1.79 0.99
N LEU A 34 -4.57 -1.19 1.67
CA LEU A 34 -4.66 0.21 2.09
C LEU A 34 -4.51 1.19 0.92
N GLU A 35 -3.66 0.91 -0.07
CA GLU A 35 -3.57 1.72 -1.30
C GLU A 35 -4.91 1.68 -2.07
N MET A 36 -5.49 0.49 -2.26
CA MET A 36 -6.80 0.35 -2.90
C MET A 36 -7.90 1.11 -2.14
N ARG A 37 -7.88 1.05 -0.81
CA ARG A 37 -8.84 1.77 0.04
C ARG A 37 -8.67 3.28 -0.07
N MET A 38 -7.44 3.77 -0.20
CA MET A 38 -7.17 5.18 -0.41
C MET A 38 -7.76 5.66 -1.74
N ASP A 39 -7.55 4.91 -2.81
CA ASP A 39 -8.09 5.22 -4.13
C ASP A 39 -9.63 5.25 -4.13
N GLU A 40 -10.26 4.31 -3.43
CA GLU A 40 -11.71 4.30 -3.23
C GLU A 40 -12.19 5.55 -2.48
N LEU A 41 -11.55 5.92 -1.38
CA LEU A 41 -11.91 7.10 -0.60
C LEU A 41 -11.75 8.39 -1.41
N ASN A 42 -10.67 8.52 -2.19
CA ASN A 42 -10.44 9.67 -3.06
C ASN A 42 -11.52 9.79 -4.14
N ARG A 43 -11.96 8.68 -4.73
CA ARG A 43 -13.06 8.66 -5.70
C ARG A 43 -14.38 9.06 -5.07
N ILE A 44 -14.66 8.58 -3.87
CA ILE A 44 -15.87 8.94 -3.11
C ILE A 44 -15.83 10.44 -2.76
N GLU A 45 -14.71 10.95 -2.24
CA GLU A 45 -14.54 12.36 -1.88
C GLU A 45 -14.80 13.29 -3.07
N TYR A 46 -14.25 12.95 -4.24
CA TYR A 46 -14.44 13.72 -5.47
C TYR A 46 -15.90 13.71 -5.97
N ALA A 47 -16.62 12.60 -5.77
CA ALA A 47 -18.02 12.47 -6.20
C ALA A 47 -19.02 13.13 -5.24
N LEU A 48 -18.63 13.34 -3.97
CA LEU A 48 -19.50 13.94 -2.95
C LEU A 48 -19.66 15.44 -3.17
N LYS A 49 -20.89 15.93 -2.97
CA LYS A 49 -21.21 17.37 -3.00
C LYS A 49 -21.45 17.96 -1.60
N ASP A 50 -21.71 17.10 -0.62
CA ASP A 50 -21.98 17.48 0.77
C ASP A 50 -20.65 17.73 1.51
N PRO A 51 -20.40 18.96 2.01
CA PRO A 51 -19.15 19.30 2.70
C PRO A 51 -18.90 18.51 4.00
N ASP A 52 -19.95 18.16 4.73
CA ASP A 52 -19.82 17.41 5.98
C ASP A 52 -19.43 15.96 5.70
N LEU A 53 -19.99 15.36 4.64
CA LEU A 53 -19.58 14.04 4.18
C LEU A 53 -18.17 14.05 3.61
N GLN A 54 -17.80 15.07 2.83
CA GLN A 54 -16.42 15.24 2.34
C GLN A 54 -15.43 15.29 3.51
N ARG A 55 -15.70 16.08 4.55
CA ARG A 55 -14.84 16.15 5.75
C ARG A 55 -14.68 14.79 6.43
N LYS A 56 -15.75 14.00 6.54
CA LYS A 56 -15.69 12.64 7.12
C LYS A 56 -14.85 11.69 6.28
N ILE A 57 -14.96 11.77 4.96
CA ILE A 57 -14.13 10.96 4.04
C ILE A 57 -12.67 11.39 4.14
N TYR A 58 -12.38 12.69 4.11
CA TYR A 58 -11.03 13.22 4.30
C TYR A 58 -10.37 12.69 5.57
N GLN A 59 -11.07 12.73 6.71
CA GLN A 59 -10.56 12.18 7.98
C GLN A 59 -10.23 10.68 7.90
N ARG A 60 -11.05 9.91 7.17
CA ARG A 60 -10.77 8.48 6.92
C ARG A 60 -9.56 8.30 6.01
N SER A 61 -9.42 9.11 4.96
CA SER A 61 -8.24 9.10 4.08
C SER A 61 -6.98 9.38 4.89
N GLN A 62 -7.00 10.38 5.79
CA GLN A 62 -5.87 10.67 6.68
C GLN A 62 -5.51 9.46 7.59
N SER A 63 -6.51 8.75 8.11
CA SER A 63 -6.27 7.54 8.93
C SER A 63 -5.63 6.41 8.13
N VAL A 64 -6.11 6.15 6.90
CA VAL A 64 -5.52 5.16 5.99
C VAL A 64 -4.10 5.56 5.61
N GLN A 65 -3.85 6.85 5.38
CA GLN A 65 -2.53 7.38 5.03
C GLN A 65 -1.54 7.17 6.18
N ALA A 66 -1.97 7.41 7.42
CA ALA A 66 -1.14 7.15 8.61
C ALA A 66 -0.80 5.66 8.77
N GLN A 67 -1.73 4.76 8.44
CA GLN A 67 -1.46 3.31 8.45
C GLN A 67 -0.46 2.91 7.37
N LEU A 68 -0.63 3.42 6.14
CA LEU A 68 0.34 3.24 5.05
C LEU A 68 1.71 3.76 5.43
N PHE A 69 1.79 4.94 6.04
CA PHE A 69 3.03 5.52 6.53
C PHE A 69 3.73 4.58 7.52
N LYS A 70 2.99 4.03 8.49
CA LYS A 70 3.56 3.09 9.48
C LYS A 70 4.11 1.81 8.85
N LEU A 71 3.46 1.30 7.80
CA LEU A 71 3.90 0.07 7.14
C LEU A 71 5.09 0.31 6.21
N THR A 72 5.17 1.49 5.60
CA THR A 72 6.13 1.78 4.53
C THR A 72 7.32 2.59 5.02
N GLU A 73 7.18 3.31 6.13
CA GLU A 73 8.17 4.24 6.69
C GLU A 73 8.67 5.26 5.64
N LEU A 74 7.81 5.68 4.71
CA LEU A 74 8.16 6.50 3.54
C LEU A 74 9.21 5.89 2.60
N SER A 75 9.51 4.60 2.74
CA SER A 75 10.41 3.93 1.82
C SER A 75 9.81 3.94 0.41
N HIS A 76 10.64 4.20 -0.60
CA HIS A 76 10.26 3.97 -1.99
C HIS A 76 9.88 2.50 -2.19
N ALA A 77 8.93 2.24 -3.10
CA ALA A 77 8.38 0.89 -3.31
C ALA A 77 9.46 -0.16 -3.63
N ALA A 78 10.45 0.20 -4.45
CA ALA A 78 11.61 -0.64 -4.73
C ALA A 78 12.37 -1.01 -3.45
N ASN A 79 12.79 -0.01 -2.67
CA ASN A 79 13.51 -0.22 -1.42
C ASN A 79 12.69 -1.02 -0.41
N LEU A 80 11.36 -0.83 -0.38
CA LEU A 80 10.48 -1.56 0.52
C LEU A 80 10.42 -3.05 0.17
N LEU A 81 10.32 -3.37 -1.12
CA LEU A 81 10.32 -4.76 -1.59
C LEU A 81 11.69 -5.42 -1.39
N GLU A 82 12.78 -4.70 -1.69
CA GLU A 82 14.14 -5.16 -1.46
C GLU A 82 14.38 -5.48 0.02
N LYS A 83 14.02 -4.55 0.93
CA LYS A 83 14.08 -4.80 2.38
C LYS A 83 13.27 -6.02 2.83
N MET A 84 12.11 -6.27 2.22
CA MET A 84 11.32 -7.47 2.51
C MET A 84 12.05 -8.74 2.06
N ILE A 85 12.62 -8.74 0.85
CA ILE A 85 13.38 -9.88 0.32
C ILE A 85 14.63 -10.15 1.16
N GLU A 86 15.40 -9.11 1.48
CA GLU A 86 16.61 -9.22 2.31
C GLU A 86 16.29 -9.77 3.71
N ALA A 87 15.19 -9.33 4.30
CA ALA A 87 14.76 -9.83 5.60
C ALA A 87 14.33 -11.31 5.53
N SER A 88 13.78 -11.78 4.40
CA SER A 88 13.33 -13.17 4.25
C SER A 88 14.49 -14.16 4.21
N GLN A 89 15.63 -13.72 3.68
CA GLN A 89 16.84 -14.54 3.53
C GLN A 89 17.65 -14.69 4.83
N ARG A 90 17.29 -13.93 5.88
CA ARG A 90 17.95 -13.97 7.19
C ARG A 90 17.22 -14.86 8.21
N GLU A 91 16.00 -15.29 7.88
CA GLU A 91 15.17 -16.24 8.64
C GLU A 91 15.37 -17.67 8.12
#